data_AF-A0A8S9TXJ2-F1
#
_entry.id   AF-A0A8S9TXJ2-F1
#
_cell.length_a   1.000
_cell.length_b   1.000
_cell.length_c   1.000
_cell.angle_alpha   90.00
_cell.angle_beta   90.00
_cell.angle_gamma   90.00
#
_symmetry.space_group_name_H-M   'P 1'
#
loop_
_entity.id
_entity.type
_entity.pdbx_description
1 polymer ?
#
loop_
_entity_poly.entity_id
_entity_poly.type
_entity_poly.pdbx_seq_one_letter_code
_entity_poly.pdbx_strand_id
1 'polypeptide(L)'
;MHEDDDILDKVNALMGKLNMIKIRHHLREADVLMSVYRSATRWSSTFPMIDRYFRIYSKLDRIDDQLVDFIPTPRENVRLKALYEDLKNLESVKKKLHLTPVSLLDVRALFDHVVKHYPGTELYLSPTASLVKFPDFENEVVKLMAGRENILTGGEQAAVVILLQTSDTVATGPQEEGEDAHQSFAEASLSQEEVTPSREDLTWIPPTSNDVERLFSRAGTVLSRLRRSLNPMTLETVLFLQFNRSLWDASAVAEAIELGKKRPRAREEENVN
;
A
#
# COMPACT_ATOMS: atom_id res chain seq x y z
N MET A 1 9.93 -24.98 -0.13
CA MET A 1 10.63 -23.87 0.54
C MET A 1 12.12 -23.86 0.19
N HIS A 2 12.96 -24.80 0.64
CA HIS A 2 14.40 -24.80 0.28
C HIS A 2 14.68 -24.83 -1.24
N GLU A 3 13.97 -25.68 -1.98
CA GLU A 3 14.17 -25.78 -3.44
C GLU A 3 13.68 -24.54 -4.22
N ASP A 4 12.71 -23.79 -3.70
CA ASP A 4 12.24 -22.56 -4.37
C ASP A 4 13.25 -21.43 -4.17
N ASP A 5 13.82 -21.35 -2.97
CA ASP A 5 14.89 -20.39 -2.65
C ASP A 5 16.16 -20.65 -3.49
N ASP A 6 16.52 -21.92 -3.73
CA ASP A 6 17.65 -22.29 -4.59
C ASP A 6 17.44 -21.79 -6.03
N ILE A 7 16.23 -21.93 -6.57
CA ILE A 7 15.89 -21.42 -7.91
C ILE A 7 15.95 -19.89 -7.94
N LEU A 8 15.45 -19.23 -6.90
CA LEU A 8 15.52 -17.77 -6.77
C LEU A 8 16.96 -17.28 -6.63
N ASP A 9 17.82 -18.02 -5.96
CA ASP A 9 19.26 -17.72 -5.84
C ASP A 9 19.95 -17.83 -7.19
N LYS A 10 19.63 -18.88 -7.97
CA LYS A 10 20.14 -19.06 -9.32
C LYS A 10 19.72 -17.92 -10.26
N VAL A 11 18.45 -17.51 -10.23
CA VAL A 11 17.96 -16.35 -11.02
C VAL A 11 18.65 -15.06 -10.56
N ASN A 12 18.87 -14.87 -9.27
CA ASN A 12 19.57 -13.70 -8.77
C ASN A 12 21.04 -13.67 -9.21
N ALA A 13 21.72 -14.81 -9.23
CA ALA A 13 23.07 -14.94 -9.76
C ALA A 13 23.13 -14.62 -11.26
N LEU A 14 22.16 -15.10 -12.04
CA LEU A 14 22.00 -14.75 -13.45
C LEU A 14 21.84 -13.24 -13.63
N MET A 15 20.96 -12.60 -12.85
CA MET A 15 20.78 -11.14 -12.87
C MET A 15 22.08 -10.38 -12.52
N GLY A 16 22.89 -10.98 -11.64
CA GLY A 16 24.28 -10.63 -11.37
C GLY A 16 25.15 -10.56 -12.60
N LYS A 17 25.24 -11.67 -13.33
CA LYS A 17 26.03 -11.77 -14.56
C LYS A 17 25.55 -10.81 -15.64
N LEU A 18 24.24 -10.68 -15.81
CA LEU A 18 23.64 -9.77 -16.78
C LEU A 18 23.99 -8.29 -16.55
N ASN A 19 24.34 -7.91 -15.31
CA ASN A 19 24.75 -6.54 -15.00
C ASN A 19 26.28 -6.30 -15.17
N MET A 20 27.05 -7.31 -15.57
CA MET A 20 28.46 -7.10 -15.90
C MET A 20 28.58 -6.15 -17.09
N ILE A 21 29.57 -5.25 -17.06
CA ILE A 21 29.70 -4.16 -18.06
C ILE A 21 29.62 -4.68 -19.50
N LYS A 22 30.32 -5.78 -19.81
CA LYS A 22 30.30 -6.39 -21.15
C LYS A 22 28.91 -6.89 -21.54
N ILE A 23 28.26 -7.67 -20.67
CA ILE A 23 26.94 -8.24 -20.95
C ILE A 23 25.87 -7.15 -21.02
N ARG A 24 25.97 -6.09 -20.21
CA ARG A 24 25.10 -4.92 -20.32
C ARG A 24 25.21 -4.21 -21.65
N HIS A 25 26.39 -4.19 -22.25
CA HIS A 25 26.56 -3.63 -23.57
C HIS A 25 25.80 -4.46 -24.61
N HIS A 26 25.99 -5.78 -24.61
CA HIS A 26 25.24 -6.70 -25.48
C HIS A 26 23.72 -6.63 -25.25
N LEU A 27 23.27 -6.49 -24.00
CA LEU A 27 21.85 -6.27 -23.67
C LEU A 27 21.29 -5.01 -24.32
N ARG A 28 22.07 -3.93 -24.37
CA ARG A 28 21.65 -2.67 -25.03
C ARG A 28 21.63 -2.81 -26.54
N GLU A 29 22.62 -3.49 -27.13
CA GLU A 29 22.66 -3.75 -28.58
C GLU A 29 21.48 -4.62 -29.04
N ALA A 30 21.08 -5.60 -28.22
CA ALA A 30 19.95 -6.49 -28.50
C ALA A 30 18.57 -5.94 -28.06
N ASP A 31 18.50 -4.66 -27.68
CA ASP A 31 17.31 -3.96 -27.20
C ASP A 31 16.57 -4.76 -26.10
N VAL A 32 17.34 -5.16 -25.08
CA VAL A 32 16.88 -5.98 -23.96
C VAL A 32 16.82 -5.13 -22.70
N LEU A 33 15.78 -5.38 -21.90
CA LEU A 33 15.60 -4.77 -20.60
C LEU A 33 16.78 -5.11 -19.65
N MET A 34 17.27 -4.10 -18.94
CA MET A 34 18.34 -4.26 -17.94
C MET A 34 17.93 -5.21 -16.80
N SER A 35 18.90 -5.90 -16.20
CA SER A 35 18.65 -6.79 -15.07
C SER A 35 18.17 -6.05 -13.82
N VAL A 36 17.39 -6.75 -13.01
CA VAL A 36 16.85 -6.28 -11.73
C VAL A 36 17.25 -7.31 -10.68
N TYR A 37 17.66 -6.84 -9.49
CA TYR A 37 18.12 -7.70 -8.41
C TYR A 37 17.09 -7.86 -7.32
N ARG A 38 17.13 -9.01 -6.66
CA ARG A 38 16.52 -9.12 -5.35
C ARG A 38 17.44 -8.52 -4.29
N SER A 39 16.83 -7.75 -3.39
CA SER A 39 17.43 -7.26 -2.16
C SER A 39 16.95 -8.16 -1.02
N ALA A 40 17.89 -8.79 -0.32
CA ALA A 40 17.58 -9.70 0.79
C ALA A 40 16.77 -9.02 1.91
N THR A 41 16.96 -7.71 2.10
CA THR A 41 16.26 -6.90 3.11
C THR A 41 14.94 -6.31 2.60
N ARG A 42 14.65 -6.37 1.30
CA ARG A 42 13.40 -5.86 0.72
C ARG A 42 12.73 -6.98 -0.06
N TRP A 43 11.93 -7.78 0.64
CA TRP A 43 11.24 -8.95 0.07
C TRP A 43 10.36 -8.61 -1.15
N SER A 44 9.88 -7.38 -1.26
CA SER A 44 9.14 -6.89 -2.44
C SER A 44 9.94 -6.83 -3.74
N SER A 45 11.26 -6.98 -3.68
CA SER A 45 12.15 -6.97 -4.87
C SER A 45 12.18 -8.30 -5.62
N THR A 46 11.69 -9.39 -5.03
CA THR A 46 11.66 -10.72 -5.65
C THR A 46 10.74 -10.75 -6.87
N PHE A 47 9.52 -10.19 -6.77
CA PHE A 47 8.59 -10.16 -7.90
C PHE A 47 9.16 -9.38 -9.12
N PRO A 48 9.66 -8.14 -8.98
CA PRO A 48 10.27 -7.41 -10.10
C PRO A 48 11.46 -8.14 -10.74
N MET A 49 12.26 -8.87 -9.96
CA MET A 49 13.36 -9.68 -10.48
C MET A 49 12.86 -10.80 -11.39
N ILE A 50 11.87 -11.56 -10.93
CA ILE A 50 11.31 -12.69 -11.70
C ILE A 50 10.52 -12.18 -12.91
N ASP A 51 9.77 -11.07 -12.77
CA ASP A 51 9.11 -10.40 -13.90
C ASP A 51 10.14 -9.99 -14.97
N ARG A 52 11.26 -9.41 -14.54
CA ARG A 52 12.35 -9.05 -15.45
C ARG A 52 12.94 -10.28 -16.12
N TYR A 53 13.17 -11.36 -15.36
CA TYR A 53 13.70 -12.62 -15.88
C TYR A 53 12.85 -13.15 -17.03
N PHE A 54 11.53 -13.28 -16.84
CA PHE A 54 10.65 -13.81 -17.89
C PHE A 54 10.58 -12.91 -19.13
N ARG A 55 10.73 -11.58 -18.98
CA ARG A 55 10.80 -10.66 -20.12
C ARG A 55 12.08 -10.79 -20.95
N ILE A 56 13.18 -11.18 -20.33
CA ILE A 56 14.48 -11.32 -21.02
C ILE A 56 14.78 -12.76 -21.44
N TYR A 57 14.08 -13.75 -20.86
CA TYR A 57 14.37 -15.18 -21.00
C TYR A 57 14.55 -15.62 -22.47
N SER A 58 13.66 -15.19 -23.37
CA SER A 58 13.70 -15.55 -24.80
C SER A 58 14.91 -15.02 -25.57
N LYS A 59 15.64 -14.05 -24.99
CA LYS A 59 16.81 -13.42 -25.60
C LYS A 59 18.13 -13.87 -24.97
N LEU A 60 18.10 -14.65 -23.87
CA LEU A 60 19.29 -15.07 -23.13
C LEU A 60 20.28 -15.88 -23.98
N ASP A 61 19.77 -16.79 -24.82
CA ASP A 61 20.58 -17.65 -25.68
C ASP A 61 21.40 -16.89 -26.73
N ARG A 62 21.12 -15.60 -26.96
CA ARG A 62 21.79 -14.76 -27.97
C ARG A 62 22.81 -13.80 -27.38
N ILE A 63 22.94 -13.73 -26.06
CA ILE A 63 23.70 -12.67 -25.39
C ILE A 63 25.14 -13.09 -25.08
N ASP A 64 25.33 -14.22 -24.40
CA ASP A 64 26.66 -14.70 -24.00
C ASP A 64 26.60 -16.17 -23.57
N ASP A 65 27.46 -17.02 -24.13
CA ASP A 65 27.56 -18.46 -23.80
C ASP A 65 27.93 -18.70 -22.33
N GLN A 66 28.57 -17.74 -21.66
CA GLN A 66 28.92 -17.84 -20.23
C GLN A 66 27.70 -17.79 -19.30
N LEU A 67 26.51 -17.49 -19.83
CA LEU A 67 25.27 -17.45 -19.06
C LEU A 67 24.61 -18.81 -18.93
N VAL A 68 24.96 -19.79 -19.77
CA VAL A 68 24.27 -21.10 -19.88
C VAL A 68 24.15 -21.81 -18.53
N ASP A 69 25.22 -21.83 -17.72
CA ASP A 69 25.23 -22.48 -16.42
C ASP A 69 24.28 -21.81 -15.39
N PHE A 70 23.96 -20.54 -15.60
CA PHE A 70 23.09 -19.75 -14.73
C PHE A 70 21.63 -19.74 -15.20
N ILE A 71 21.34 -20.21 -16.42
CA ILE A 71 19.98 -20.30 -16.92
C ILE A 71 19.25 -21.43 -16.17
N PRO A 72 18.10 -21.16 -15.55
CA PRO A 72 17.26 -22.19 -14.97
C PRO A 72 16.88 -23.26 -16.01
N THR A 73 16.92 -24.53 -15.60
CA THR A 73 16.52 -25.66 -16.47
C THR A 73 15.04 -25.56 -16.84
N PRO A 74 14.56 -26.25 -17.89
CA PRO A 74 13.15 -26.24 -18.24
C PRO A 74 12.22 -26.64 -17.07
N ARG A 75 12.63 -27.59 -16.23
CA ARG A 75 11.88 -28.00 -15.03
C ARG A 75 11.84 -26.89 -13.98
N GLU A 76 12.98 -26.26 -13.71
CA GLU A 76 13.07 -25.11 -12.79
C GLU A 76 12.23 -23.94 -13.30
N ASN A 77 12.18 -23.71 -14.61
CA ASN A 77 11.37 -22.64 -15.22
C ASN A 77 9.87 -22.86 -15.08
N VAL A 78 9.38 -24.09 -15.24
CA VAL A 78 7.96 -24.41 -15.00
C VAL A 78 7.59 -24.09 -13.55
N ARG A 79 8.46 -24.46 -12.60
CA ARG A 79 8.25 -24.19 -11.18
C ARG A 79 8.34 -22.69 -10.85
N LEU A 80 9.34 -21.99 -11.39
CA LEU A 80 9.50 -20.55 -11.24
C LEU A 80 8.31 -19.79 -11.84
N LYS A 81 7.70 -20.32 -12.91
CA LYS A 81 6.52 -19.73 -13.52
C LYS A 81 5.30 -19.86 -12.62
N ALA A 82 5.09 -21.01 -11.96
CA ALA A 82 4.03 -21.17 -10.96
C ALA A 82 4.21 -20.17 -9.81
N LEU A 83 5.42 -20.09 -9.24
CA LEU A 83 5.74 -19.12 -8.19
C LEU A 83 5.54 -17.67 -8.64
N TYR A 84 5.87 -17.35 -9.89
CA TYR A 84 5.67 -16.01 -10.44
C TYR A 84 4.20 -15.63 -10.51
N GLU A 85 3.30 -16.54 -10.90
CA GLU A 85 1.87 -16.25 -10.92
C GLU A 85 1.32 -16.05 -9.49
N ASP A 86 1.80 -16.81 -8.51
CA ASP A 86 1.44 -16.60 -7.11
C ASP A 86 1.90 -15.22 -6.60
N LEU A 87 3.16 -14.86 -6.86
CA LEU A 87 3.69 -13.55 -6.50
C LEU A 87 2.97 -12.41 -7.23
N LYS A 88 2.49 -12.65 -8.45
CA LYS A 88 1.71 -11.68 -9.22
C LYS A 88 0.36 -11.40 -8.58
N ASN A 89 -0.32 -12.43 -8.08
CA ASN A 89 -1.57 -12.29 -7.31
C ASN A 89 -1.32 -11.44 -6.06
N LEU A 90 -0.31 -11.77 -5.27
CA LEU A 90 0.04 -11.03 -4.05
C LEU A 90 0.49 -9.59 -4.34
N GLU A 91 1.25 -9.36 -5.41
CA GLU A 91 1.65 -8.01 -5.82
C GLU A 91 0.44 -7.17 -6.26
N SER A 92 -0.59 -7.78 -6.85
CA SER A 92 -1.83 -7.09 -7.20
C SER A 92 -2.58 -6.57 -5.96
N VAL A 93 -2.71 -7.41 -4.93
CA VAL A 93 -3.32 -7.04 -3.65
C VAL A 93 -2.52 -5.94 -2.97
N LYS A 94 -1.20 -6.12 -2.88
CA LYS A 94 -0.30 -5.09 -2.34
C LYS A 94 -0.47 -3.75 -3.06
N LYS A 95 -0.51 -3.74 -4.40
CA LYS A 95 -0.70 -2.48 -5.15
C LYS A 95 -2.05 -1.85 -4.87
N LYS A 96 -3.12 -2.63 -4.80
CA LYS A 96 -4.47 -2.14 -4.48
C LYS A 96 -4.48 -1.44 -3.11
N LEU A 97 -3.89 -2.06 -2.09
CA LEU A 97 -3.78 -1.53 -0.73
C LEU A 97 -2.97 -0.22 -0.64
N HIS A 98 -1.93 -0.05 -1.48
CA HIS A 98 -1.05 1.11 -1.40
C HIS A 98 -1.46 2.29 -2.29
N LEU A 99 -2.18 2.03 -3.39
CA LEU A 99 -2.39 3.02 -4.45
C LEU A 99 -3.82 3.56 -4.51
N THR A 100 -4.80 2.78 -4.05
CA THR A 100 -6.22 3.16 -4.12
C THR A 100 -6.72 3.46 -2.72
N PRO A 101 -7.57 4.48 -2.52
CA PRO A 101 -8.35 4.56 -1.28
C PRO A 101 -9.20 3.28 -1.19
N VAL A 102 -8.89 2.45 -0.21
CA VAL A 102 -9.62 1.23 0.11
C VAL A 102 -10.27 1.41 1.47
N SER A 103 -11.45 0.85 1.67
CA SER A 103 -12.10 0.80 2.97
C SER A 103 -11.59 -0.38 3.80
N LEU A 104 -11.87 -0.39 5.11
CA LEU A 104 -11.52 -1.51 5.97
C LEU A 104 -12.25 -2.80 5.57
N LEU A 105 -13.48 -2.68 5.06
CA LEU A 105 -14.23 -3.77 4.44
C LEU A 105 -13.48 -4.34 3.23
N ASP A 106 -13.05 -3.50 2.29
CA ASP A 106 -12.30 -3.93 1.10
C ASP A 106 -10.99 -4.65 1.46
N VAL A 107 -10.27 -4.13 2.47
CA VAL A 107 -9.05 -4.77 2.97
C VAL A 107 -9.34 -6.15 3.53
N ARG A 108 -10.44 -6.30 4.27
CA ARG A 108 -10.86 -7.59 4.82
C ARG A 108 -11.20 -8.59 3.71
N ALA A 109 -11.96 -8.16 2.71
CA ALA A 109 -12.30 -8.99 1.54
C ALA A 109 -11.05 -9.45 0.77
N LEU A 110 -10.09 -8.54 0.56
CA LEU A 110 -8.80 -8.86 -0.06
C LEU A 110 -8.03 -9.90 0.74
N PHE A 111 -7.93 -9.73 2.06
CA PHE A 111 -7.22 -10.66 2.92
C PHE A 111 -7.90 -12.02 3.02
N ASP A 112 -9.24 -12.07 3.11
CA ASP A 112 -9.98 -13.33 3.12
C ASP A 112 -9.82 -14.10 1.81
N HIS A 113 -9.80 -13.39 0.68
CA HIS A 113 -9.51 -13.99 -0.61
C HIS A 113 -8.06 -14.52 -0.68
N VAL A 114 -7.07 -13.78 -0.15
CA VAL A 114 -5.68 -14.26 -0.04
C VAL A 114 -5.60 -15.50 0.83
N VAL A 115 -6.23 -15.53 2.01
CA VAL A 115 -6.24 -16.70 2.91
C VAL A 115 -6.88 -17.92 2.25
N LYS A 116 -7.98 -17.73 1.51
CA LYS A 116 -8.65 -18.79 0.76
C LYS A 116 -7.72 -19.44 -0.28
N HIS A 117 -6.93 -18.63 -0.99
CA HIS A 117 -6.00 -19.13 -2.02
C HIS A 117 -4.65 -19.58 -1.46
N TYR A 118 -4.23 -19.01 -0.33
CA TYR A 118 -2.95 -19.27 0.33
C TYR A 118 -3.17 -19.51 1.83
N PRO A 119 -3.66 -20.70 2.24
CA PRO A 119 -4.04 -20.96 3.64
C PRO A 119 -2.92 -20.69 4.67
N GLY A 120 -1.66 -20.83 4.27
CA GLY A 120 -0.51 -20.52 5.13
C GLY A 120 -0.41 -19.05 5.56
N THR A 121 -1.11 -18.12 4.91
CA THR A 121 -1.12 -16.70 5.31
C THR A 121 -2.12 -16.38 6.42
N GLU A 122 -2.98 -17.34 6.81
CA GLU A 122 -4.01 -17.15 7.84
C GLU A 122 -3.42 -16.65 9.17
N LEU A 123 -2.24 -17.17 9.55
CA LEU A 123 -1.52 -16.78 10.77
C LEU A 123 -1.21 -15.27 10.85
N TYR A 124 -1.18 -14.58 9.70
CA TYR A 124 -0.84 -13.16 9.60
C TYR A 124 -2.01 -12.29 9.18
N LEU A 125 -2.91 -12.82 8.35
CA LEU A 125 -3.99 -12.06 7.73
C LEU A 125 -5.37 -12.32 8.34
N SER A 126 -5.52 -13.34 9.20
CA SER A 126 -6.80 -13.61 9.87
C SER A 126 -7.25 -12.42 10.74
N PRO A 127 -8.57 -12.17 10.86
CA PRO A 127 -9.09 -11.14 11.76
C PRO A 127 -8.68 -11.33 13.23
N THR A 128 -8.35 -12.56 13.62
CA THR A 128 -7.89 -12.92 14.97
C THR A 128 -6.39 -13.23 15.02
N ALA A 129 -5.63 -12.84 13.99
CA ALA A 129 -4.18 -13.02 13.99
C ALA A 129 -3.55 -12.25 15.16
N SER A 130 -2.48 -12.78 15.75
CA SER A 130 -1.79 -12.18 16.91
C SER A 130 -1.19 -10.79 16.63
N LEU A 131 -1.08 -10.42 15.35
CA LEU A 131 -0.65 -9.10 14.90
C LEU A 131 -1.74 -8.03 15.06
N VAL A 132 -3.02 -8.44 15.02
CA VAL A 132 -4.18 -7.56 15.15
C VAL A 132 -4.27 -7.07 16.59
N LYS A 133 -4.27 -5.75 16.79
CA LYS A 133 -4.22 -5.15 18.13
C LYS A 133 -5.60 -5.08 18.79
N PHE A 134 -6.62 -4.77 18.00
CA PHE A 134 -7.99 -4.58 18.48
C PHE A 134 -8.95 -5.36 17.58
N PRO A 135 -8.97 -6.70 17.68
CA PRO A 135 -9.75 -7.55 16.77
C PRO A 135 -11.25 -7.27 16.85
N ASP A 136 -11.78 -7.03 18.05
CA ASP A 136 -13.21 -6.72 18.24
C ASP A 136 -13.60 -5.38 17.57
N PHE A 137 -12.72 -4.37 17.67
CA PHE A 137 -12.92 -3.09 17.01
C PHE A 137 -12.89 -3.21 15.47
N GLU A 138 -11.86 -3.87 14.93
CA GLU A 138 -11.74 -4.04 13.47
C GLU A 138 -12.91 -4.85 12.90
N ASN A 139 -13.30 -5.94 13.56
CA ASN A 139 -14.44 -6.76 13.15
C ASN A 139 -15.76 -6.00 13.20
N GLU A 140 -15.96 -5.17 14.23
CA GLU A 140 -17.14 -4.32 14.31
C GLU A 140 -17.21 -3.31 13.16
N VAL A 141 -16.12 -2.58 12.88
CA VAL A 141 -16.07 -1.63 11.77
C VAL A 141 -16.39 -2.32 10.45
N VAL A 142 -15.83 -3.51 10.19
CA VAL A 142 -16.18 -4.30 8.99
C VAL A 142 -17.67 -4.63 8.95
N LYS A 143 -18.22 -5.13 10.07
CA LYS A 143 -19.64 -5.53 10.15
C LYS A 143 -20.60 -4.34 9.98
N LEU A 144 -20.27 -3.18 10.55
CA LEU A 144 -21.03 -1.94 10.37
C LEU A 144 -21.00 -1.49 8.91
N MET A 145 -19.83 -1.44 8.28
CA MET A 145 -19.69 -1.07 6.87
C MET A 145 -20.42 -2.06 5.93
N ALA A 146 -20.48 -3.34 6.29
CA ALA A 146 -21.21 -4.37 5.55
C ALA A 146 -22.73 -4.39 5.82
N GLY A 147 -23.26 -3.50 6.67
CA GLY A 147 -24.68 -3.47 7.05
C GLY A 147 -25.14 -4.66 7.92
N ARG A 148 -24.21 -5.37 8.58
CA ARG A 148 -24.45 -6.57 9.39
C ARG A 148 -24.48 -6.27 10.89
N GLU A 149 -25.15 -5.18 11.27
CA GLU A 149 -25.32 -4.72 12.66
C GLU A 149 -25.95 -5.78 13.59
N ASN A 150 -26.78 -6.67 13.03
CA ASN A 150 -27.51 -7.70 13.78
C ASN A 150 -26.63 -8.88 14.27
N ILE A 151 -25.36 -8.95 13.86
CA ILE A 151 -24.42 -10.05 14.18
C ILE A 151 -23.29 -9.55 15.12
N LEU A 152 -23.45 -8.35 15.68
CA LEU A 152 -22.47 -7.79 16.61
C LEU A 152 -22.54 -8.49 17.97
N THR A 153 -21.37 -8.87 18.48
CA THR A 153 -21.21 -9.35 19.86
C THR A 153 -21.17 -8.17 20.83
N GLY A 154 -21.46 -8.41 22.11
CA GLY A 154 -21.42 -7.33 23.12
C GLY A 154 -20.02 -6.73 23.34
N GLY A 155 -18.96 -7.48 23.05
CA GLY A 155 -17.57 -7.01 23.11
C GLY A 155 -17.20 -6.13 21.91
N GLU A 156 -17.73 -6.47 20.73
CA GLU A 156 -17.70 -5.62 19.54
C GLU A 156 -18.45 -4.33 19.88
N GLN A 157 -19.76 -4.35 20.15
CA GLN A 157 -20.56 -3.14 20.43
C GLN A 157 -19.92 -2.13 21.40
N ALA A 158 -19.21 -2.60 22.43
CA ALA A 158 -18.53 -1.74 23.40
C ALA A 158 -17.32 -0.97 22.82
N ALA A 159 -16.67 -1.49 21.78
CA ALA A 159 -15.46 -0.94 21.17
C ALA A 159 -15.74 0.27 20.27
N VAL A 160 -16.86 0.30 19.54
CA VAL A 160 -17.19 1.41 18.62
C VAL A 160 -18.18 2.42 19.21
N VAL A 161 -18.72 2.23 20.43
CA VAL A 161 -19.62 3.21 21.11
C VAL A 161 -19.11 4.65 21.03
N ILE A 162 -17.80 4.86 21.15
CA ILE A 162 -17.18 6.19 21.13
C ILE A 162 -17.27 6.84 19.74
N LEU A 163 -17.24 6.05 18.67
CA LEU A 163 -17.31 6.53 17.28
C LEU A 163 -18.75 6.81 16.81
N LEU A 164 -19.73 6.12 17.40
CA LEU A 164 -21.16 6.24 17.04
C LEU A 164 -21.85 7.49 17.61
N GLN A 165 -21.15 8.28 18.42
CA GLN A 165 -21.74 9.47 19.06
C GLN A 165 -21.93 10.66 18.10
N THR A 166 -21.50 10.58 16.85
CA THR A 166 -21.62 11.68 15.88
C THR A 166 -21.87 11.18 14.46
N SER A 167 -23.11 11.18 14.00
CA SER A 167 -23.40 11.47 12.59
C SER A 167 -24.83 11.98 12.38
N ASP A 168 -24.94 13.27 12.06
CA ASP A 168 -25.99 13.78 11.19
C ASP A 168 -25.60 13.44 9.75
N THR A 169 -26.55 12.87 9.01
CA THR A 169 -26.42 12.24 7.70
C THR A 169 -26.13 13.23 6.55
N VAL A 170 -25.19 12.91 5.65
CA VAL A 170 -25.15 13.46 4.28
C VAL A 170 -24.92 12.31 3.29
N ALA A 171 -25.77 12.27 2.27
CA ALA A 171 -25.90 11.19 1.29
C ALA A 171 -24.82 11.23 0.19
N THR A 172 -24.40 10.04 -0.25
CA THR A 172 -23.39 9.78 -1.30
C THR A 172 -24.02 9.68 -2.69
N GLY A 173 -23.33 10.22 -3.71
CA GLY A 173 -23.70 10.16 -5.14
C GLY A 173 -23.25 8.87 -5.86
N PRO A 174 -23.62 8.70 -7.15
CA PRO A 174 -23.53 7.42 -7.86
C PRO A 174 -22.13 7.09 -8.38
N GLN A 175 -21.80 5.81 -8.39
CA GLN A 175 -20.57 5.23 -8.94
C GLN A 175 -20.78 4.85 -10.41
N GLU A 176 -19.86 5.28 -11.27
CA GLU A 176 -19.84 4.95 -12.71
C GLU A 176 -19.28 3.54 -12.95
N GLU A 177 -19.93 2.81 -13.86
CA GLU A 177 -19.48 1.54 -14.43
C GLU A 177 -18.37 1.78 -15.47
N GLY A 178 -17.35 0.92 -15.47
CA GLY A 178 -16.24 0.94 -16.41
C GLY A 178 -15.85 -0.48 -16.83
N GLU A 179 -15.57 -0.63 -18.11
CA GLU A 179 -15.66 -1.84 -18.92
C GLU A 179 -14.58 -2.93 -18.73
N ASP A 180 -14.95 -4.10 -19.28
CA ASP A 180 -14.29 -5.40 -19.34
C ASP A 180 -12.84 -5.39 -19.88
N ALA A 181 -11.89 -5.82 -19.03
CA ALA A 181 -10.63 -6.44 -19.46
C ALA A 181 -9.99 -7.20 -18.27
N HIS A 182 -10.06 -8.53 -18.28
CA HIS A 182 -9.38 -9.46 -17.35
C HIS A 182 -9.33 -9.00 -15.88
N GLN A 183 -10.41 -9.26 -15.12
CA GLN A 183 -10.48 -9.00 -13.69
C GLN A 183 -9.22 -9.51 -12.95
N SER A 184 -8.54 -8.60 -12.27
CA SER A 184 -7.39 -8.91 -11.41
C SER A 184 -7.83 -9.71 -10.19
N PHE A 185 -6.92 -10.46 -9.57
CA PHE A 185 -7.17 -11.21 -8.32
C PHE A 185 -7.77 -10.33 -7.22
N ALA A 186 -7.25 -9.09 -7.09
CA ALA A 186 -7.75 -8.09 -6.16
C ALA A 186 -9.10 -7.46 -6.56
N GLU A 187 -9.49 -7.52 -7.83
CA GLU A 187 -10.80 -7.02 -8.30
C GLU A 187 -11.87 -8.10 -8.14
N ALA A 188 -11.52 -9.35 -8.44
CA ALA A 188 -12.39 -10.50 -8.24
C ALA A 188 -12.80 -10.72 -6.78
N SER A 189 -11.98 -10.31 -5.79
CA SER A 189 -12.37 -10.31 -4.38
C SER A 189 -13.42 -9.25 -4.05
N LEU A 190 -13.30 -8.05 -4.61
CA LEU A 190 -14.19 -6.93 -4.32
C LEU A 190 -15.54 -7.09 -5.02
N SER A 191 -15.58 -7.69 -6.21
CA SER A 191 -16.83 -7.95 -6.93
C SER A 191 -17.70 -9.04 -6.31
N GLN A 192 -17.21 -9.82 -5.34
CA GLN A 192 -17.99 -10.85 -4.65
C GLN A 192 -18.79 -10.32 -3.45
N GLU A 193 -18.52 -9.08 -3.01
CA GLU A 193 -19.23 -8.47 -1.88
C GLU A 193 -20.32 -7.53 -2.37
N GLU A 194 -21.57 -8.00 -2.32
CA GLU A 194 -22.73 -7.11 -2.45
C GLU A 194 -22.83 -6.24 -1.18
N VAL A 195 -22.45 -4.96 -1.32
CA VAL A 195 -22.56 -3.97 -0.24
C VAL A 195 -24.01 -3.51 -0.12
N THR A 196 -24.69 -3.89 0.95
CA THR A 196 -25.93 -3.21 1.36
C THR A 196 -25.55 -1.87 1.99
N PRO A 197 -26.23 -0.75 1.66
CA PRO A 197 -25.86 0.56 2.20
C PRO A 197 -26.04 0.57 3.72
N SER A 198 -24.93 0.66 4.46
CA SER A 198 -24.95 0.83 5.91
C SER A 198 -25.42 2.24 6.28
N ARG A 199 -25.89 2.40 7.52
CA ARG A 199 -26.45 3.65 8.05
C ARG A 199 -25.37 4.69 8.39
N GLU A 200 -24.11 4.26 8.50
CA GLU A 200 -22.99 5.02 9.04
C GLU A 200 -21.78 4.94 8.11
N ASP A 201 -21.29 6.09 7.68
CA ASP A 201 -20.11 6.21 6.82
C ASP A 201 -18.83 6.17 7.67
N LEU A 202 -18.21 5.00 7.75
CA LEU A 202 -16.92 4.77 8.43
C LEU A 202 -15.74 4.77 7.44
N THR A 203 -15.92 5.22 6.21
CA THR A 203 -14.85 5.26 5.18
C THR A 203 -13.68 6.18 5.55
N TRP A 204 -13.89 7.08 6.50
CA TRP A 204 -12.85 7.97 7.03
C TRP A 204 -11.83 7.26 7.93
N ILE A 205 -12.12 6.04 8.41
CA ILE A 205 -11.17 5.24 9.18
C ILE A 205 -10.16 4.63 8.21
N PRO A 206 -8.87 5.03 8.25
CA PRO A 206 -7.88 4.50 7.33
C PRO A 206 -7.59 3.04 7.66
N PRO A 207 -7.68 2.10 6.70
CA PRO A 207 -7.48 0.68 6.98
C PRO A 207 -6.01 0.26 6.96
N THR A 208 -5.11 1.15 6.53
CA THR A 208 -3.67 0.91 6.50
C THR A 208 -2.92 2.11 7.05
N SER A 209 -1.71 1.89 7.58
CA SER A 209 -0.81 2.96 8.02
C SER A 209 -0.16 3.73 6.85
N ASN A 210 -0.56 3.48 5.60
CA ASN A 210 0.08 4.04 4.42
C ASN A 210 0.06 5.58 4.42
N ASP A 211 -1.03 6.19 4.86
CA ASP A 211 -1.14 7.65 4.94
C ASP A 211 -0.20 8.25 5.99
N VAL A 212 -0.03 7.53 7.10
CA VAL A 212 0.92 7.88 8.17
C VAL A 212 2.36 7.73 7.68
N GLU A 213 2.69 6.65 6.98
CA GLU A 213 4.03 6.44 6.39
C GLU A 213 4.36 7.48 5.31
N ARG A 214 3.38 7.84 4.47
CA ARG A 214 3.50 8.92 3.48
C ARG A 214 3.71 10.27 4.16
N LEU A 215 2.98 10.55 5.24
CA LEU A 215 3.15 11.76 6.04
C LEU A 215 4.56 11.85 6.61
N PHE A 216 5.08 10.78 7.24
CA PHE A 216 6.43 10.76 7.80
C PHE A 216 7.52 10.82 6.71
N SER A 217 7.30 10.19 5.56
CA SER A 217 8.21 10.30 4.40
C SER A 217 8.30 11.74 3.91
N ARG A 218 7.16 12.44 3.87
CA ARG A 218 7.09 13.85 3.49
C ARG A 218 7.73 14.74 4.56
N ALA A 219 7.52 14.43 5.84
CA ALA A 219 8.20 15.06 6.96
C ALA A 219 9.73 14.95 6.84
N GLY A 220 10.26 13.78 6.46
CA GLY A 220 11.69 13.60 6.20
C GLY A 220 12.21 14.48 5.07
N THR A 221 11.38 14.76 4.05
CA THR A 221 11.74 15.68 2.96
C THR A 221 11.71 17.14 3.41
N VAL A 222 10.72 17.53 4.23
CA VAL A 222 10.62 18.88 4.80
C VAL A 222 11.75 19.14 5.79
N LEU A 223 12.08 18.18 6.65
CA LEU A 223 13.16 18.22 7.64
C LEU A 223 14.52 17.86 7.00
N SER A 224 14.84 18.53 5.90
CA SER A 224 16.13 18.36 5.23
C SER A 224 17.29 18.86 6.10
N ARG A 225 18.53 18.53 5.72
CA ARG A 225 19.76 18.95 6.47
C ARG A 225 19.78 20.46 6.75
N LEU A 226 19.29 21.28 5.82
CA LEU A 226 19.24 22.74 5.93
C LEU A 226 18.08 23.26 6.81
N ARG A 227 17.10 22.41 7.11
CA ARG A 227 15.89 22.74 7.89
C ARG A 227 15.83 21.98 9.21
N ARG A 228 16.93 21.36 9.65
CA ARG A 228 17.00 20.61 10.93
C ARG A 228 16.77 21.48 12.16
N SER A 229 17.00 22.78 12.07
CA SER A 229 16.73 23.73 13.15
C SER A 229 15.30 24.27 13.15
N LEU A 230 14.40 23.74 12.32
CA LEU A 230 13.00 24.15 12.29
C LEU A 230 12.34 23.80 13.63
N ASN A 231 11.61 24.75 14.21
CA ASN A 231 10.85 24.51 15.44
C ASN A 231 9.82 23.39 15.19
N PRO A 232 9.68 22.41 16.11
CA PRO A 232 8.69 21.33 16.00
C PRO A 232 7.26 21.82 15.66
N MET A 233 6.80 22.91 16.28
CA MET A 233 5.48 23.48 16.02
C MET A 233 5.33 23.98 14.58
N THR A 234 6.39 24.57 14.03
CA THR A 234 6.42 25.03 12.64
C THR A 234 6.43 23.85 11.68
N LEU A 235 7.19 22.80 11.99
CA LEU A 235 7.20 21.56 11.21
C LEU A 235 5.79 20.95 11.16
N GLU A 236 5.14 20.81 12.31
CA GLU A 236 3.79 20.27 12.44
C GLU A 236 2.78 21.07 11.62
N THR A 237 2.81 22.41 11.74
CA THR A 237 1.91 23.30 10.97
C THR A 237 2.11 23.12 9.46
N VAL A 238 3.36 23.04 8.99
CA VAL A 238 3.66 22.82 7.57
C VAL A 238 3.13 21.47 7.10
N LEU A 239 3.32 20.42 7.89
CA LEU A 239 2.85 19.08 7.55
C LEU A 239 1.32 19.00 7.53
N PHE A 240 0.66 19.60 8.52
CA PHE A 240 -0.80 19.66 8.62
C PHE A 240 -1.41 20.34 7.38
N LEU A 241 -0.90 21.52 7.00
CA LEU A 241 -1.36 22.22 5.80
C LEU A 241 -1.07 21.43 4.53
N GLN A 242 0.09 20.79 4.46
CA GLN A 242 0.49 20.05 3.27
C GLN A 242 -0.31 18.76 3.06
N PHE A 243 -0.69 18.09 4.15
CA PHE A 243 -1.53 16.89 4.11
C PHE A 243 -2.98 17.24 3.75
N ASN A 244 -3.53 18.27 4.39
CA ASN A 244 -4.89 18.73 4.18
C ASN A 244 -5.03 19.73 3.02
N ARG A 245 -4.25 19.56 1.94
CA ARG A 245 -4.20 20.53 0.84
C ARG A 245 -5.54 20.75 0.14
N SER A 246 -6.43 19.76 0.18
CA SER A 246 -7.80 19.85 -0.35
C SER A 246 -8.72 20.73 0.50
N LEU A 247 -8.40 20.94 1.78
CA LEU A 247 -9.26 21.68 2.72
C LEU A 247 -9.02 23.19 2.74
N TRP A 248 -8.05 23.69 1.96
CA TRP A 248 -7.76 25.11 1.89
C TRP A 248 -7.26 25.52 0.50
N ASP A 249 -7.61 26.72 0.10
CA ASP A 249 -7.21 27.34 -1.16
C ASP A 249 -6.60 28.73 -0.91
N ALA A 250 -6.25 29.44 -1.98
CA ALA A 250 -5.68 30.78 -1.85
C ALA A 250 -6.65 31.76 -1.18
N SER A 251 -7.96 31.57 -1.39
CA SER A 251 -9.03 32.38 -0.81
C SER A 251 -9.10 32.21 0.71
N ALA A 252 -9.12 30.97 1.21
CA ALA A 252 -9.10 30.66 2.64
C ALA A 252 -7.85 31.23 3.35
N VAL A 253 -6.69 31.18 2.68
CA VAL A 253 -5.45 31.77 3.21
C VAL A 253 -5.55 33.31 3.25
N ALA A 254 -6.09 33.94 2.22
CA ALA A 254 -6.27 35.39 2.18
C ALA A 254 -7.21 35.86 3.31
N GLU A 255 -8.32 35.16 3.53
CA GLU A 255 -9.26 35.44 4.61
C GLU A 255 -8.61 35.29 5.99
N ALA A 256 -7.84 34.22 6.21
CA ALA A 256 -7.11 34.00 7.45
C ALA A 256 -6.09 35.11 7.73
N ILE A 257 -5.40 35.61 6.71
CA ILE A 257 -4.46 36.74 6.82
C ILE A 257 -5.21 38.03 7.23
N GLU A 258 -6.36 38.31 6.62
CA GLU A 258 -7.17 39.49 6.95
C GLU A 258 -7.76 39.41 8.37
N LEU A 259 -8.21 38.23 8.81
CA LEU A 259 -8.62 37.98 10.20
C LEU A 259 -7.46 38.17 11.19
N GLY A 260 -6.25 37.74 10.81
CA GLY A 260 -5.04 37.93 11.62
C GLY A 260 -4.66 39.40 11.79
N LYS A 261 -4.85 40.23 10.76
CA LYS A 261 -4.64 41.69 10.82
C LYS A 261 -5.65 42.40 11.73
N LYS A 262 -6.87 41.86 11.86
CA LYS A 262 -7.94 42.43 12.70
C LYS A 262 -7.80 42.11 14.18
N ARG A 263 -6.96 41.14 14.59
CA ARG A 263 -6.66 40.90 16.01
C ARG A 263 -5.61 41.90 16.49
N PRO A 264 -5.93 42.85 17.39
CA PRO A 264 -4.91 43.71 17.96
C PRO A 264 -3.94 42.86 18.80
N ARG A 265 -2.64 43.06 18.62
CA ARG A 265 -1.62 42.53 19.54
C ARG A 265 -1.97 43.08 20.93
N ALA A 266 -2.42 42.24 21.85
CA ALA A 266 -2.52 42.61 23.25
C ALA A 266 -1.12 43.02 23.70
N ARG A 267 -0.91 44.33 23.88
CA ARG A 267 0.29 44.85 24.53
C ARG A 267 0.14 44.48 26.00
N GLU A 268 1.08 43.70 26.51
CA GLU A 268 1.38 43.66 27.94
C GLU A 268 1.83 45.08 28.31
N GLU A 269 0.88 45.91 28.75
CA GLU A 269 1.19 47.09 29.54
C GLU A 269 1.36 46.60 30.99
N GLU A 270 2.59 46.22 31.33
CA GLU A 270 3.04 46.20 32.71
C GLU A 270 2.91 47.61 33.26
N ASN A 271 1.89 47.81 34.10
CA ASN A 271 1.69 49.03 34.86
C ASN A 271 2.89 49.26 35.76
N VAL A 272 3.58 50.37 35.51
CA VAL A 272 4.34 51.08 36.54
C VAL A 272 3.35 51.63 37.56
N ASN A 273 3.37 51.06 38.77
CA ASN A 273 3.30 51.80 40.04
C ASN A 273 3.60 50.87 41.22
#